data_AF-A0A074W669-F1
#
_entry.id   AF-A0A074W669-F1
#
_cell.length_a   1.000
_cell.length_b   1.000
_cell.length_c   1.000
_cell.angle_alpha   90.00
_cell.angle_beta   90.00
_cell.angle_gamma   90.00
#
_symmetry.space_group_name_H-M   'P 1'
#
loop_
_entity.id
_entity.type
_entity.pdbx_description
1 polymer ?
#
loop_
_entity_poly.entity_id
_entity_poly.type
_entity_poly.pdbx_seq_one_letter_code
_entity_poly.pdbx_strand_id
1 'polypeptide(L)'
;LLAIAESLFMITSIAFRISLAIFFRRFLVDRTQRQLVLGITGLYCGVAAFAFFLCLFPCGAPVHMAAKRINGKCIPNNWWNGLLYFHGALSALADWFFALLPLVVLWKSTMPARNKLGVSLLMLLAVCGSICAVLRTIYVGSLRFHAAYFDPQHPTYYHTTALVINMAVLELGLGITAASAACLMPLFR
;
A
#
# COMPACT_ATOMS: atom_id res chain seq x y z
N LEU A 1 -19.77 4.80 4.46
CA LEU A 1 -19.09 4.93 3.15
C LEU A 1 -17.58 4.94 3.29
N LEU A 2 -16.97 5.91 3.99
CA LEU A 2 -15.51 6.01 4.10
C LEU A 2 -14.83 4.74 4.67
N ALA A 3 -15.35 4.18 5.76
CA ALA A 3 -14.82 2.94 6.35
C ALA A 3 -14.90 1.73 5.38
N ILE A 4 -15.94 1.66 4.55
CA ILE A 4 -16.11 0.61 3.55
C ILE A 4 -15.06 0.78 2.45
N ALA A 5 -14.83 2.00 1.97
CA ALA A 5 -13.80 2.30 0.97
C ALA A 5 -12.39 1.97 1.47
N GLU A 6 -12.05 2.35 2.71
CA GLU A 6 -10.78 1.98 3.35
C GLU A 6 -10.60 0.46 3.45
N SER A 7 -11.67 -0.26 3.82
CA SER A 7 -11.63 -1.72 3.93
C SER A 7 -11.42 -2.40 2.57
N LEU A 8 -12.07 -1.92 1.51
CA LEU A 8 -11.90 -2.40 0.15
C LEU A 8 -10.50 -2.09 -0.38
N PHE A 9 -9.98 -0.90 -0.08
CA PHE A 9 -8.61 -0.52 -0.42
C PHE A 9 -7.59 -1.48 0.24
N MET A 10 -7.73 -1.78 1.53
CA MET A 10 -6.86 -2.73 2.23
C MET A 10 -6.89 -4.12 1.56
N ILE A 11 -8.08 -4.66 1.28
CA ILE A 11 -8.22 -5.97 0.63
C ILE A 11 -7.55 -5.97 -0.76
N THR A 12 -7.79 -4.92 -1.55
CA THR A 12 -7.23 -4.79 -2.90
C THR A 12 -5.70 -4.68 -2.85
N SER A 13 -5.16 -3.91 -1.88
CA SER A 13 -3.71 -3.76 -1.70
C SER A 13 -3.04 -5.07 -1.32
N ILE A 14 -3.66 -5.87 -0.46
CA ILE A 14 -3.17 -7.21 -0.08
C ILE A 14 -3.17 -8.14 -1.30
N ALA A 15 -4.29 -8.20 -2.02
CA ALA A 15 -4.41 -9.04 -3.22
C ALA A 15 -3.38 -8.66 -4.30
N PHE A 16 -3.16 -7.37 -4.50
CA PHE A 16 -2.13 -6.85 -5.41
C PHE A 16 -0.72 -7.26 -4.99
N ARG A 17 -0.36 -7.10 -3.71
CA ARG A 17 0.97 -7.46 -3.19
C ARG A 17 1.24 -8.96 -3.25
N ILE A 18 0.23 -9.79 -2.94
CA ILE A 18 0.32 -11.25 -3.09
C ILE A 18 0.56 -11.62 -4.56
N SER A 19 -0.19 -11.00 -5.49
CA SER A 19 -0.04 -11.23 -6.93
C SER A 19 1.38 -10.88 -7.41
N LEU A 20 1.91 -9.73 -6.98
CA LEU A 20 3.29 -9.34 -7.24
C LEU A 20 4.29 -10.36 -6.68
N ALA A 21 4.15 -10.79 -5.43
CA ALA A 21 5.06 -11.75 -4.83
C ALA A 21 5.08 -13.10 -5.55
N ILE A 22 3.91 -13.59 -6.01
CA ILE A 22 3.82 -14.81 -6.81
C ILE A 22 4.50 -14.62 -8.17
N PHE A 23 4.30 -13.46 -8.82
CA PHE A 23 4.96 -13.13 -10.08
C PHE A 23 6.49 -13.10 -9.95
N PHE A 24 7.01 -12.37 -8.96
CA PHE A 24 8.44 -12.29 -8.70
C PHE A 24 9.05 -13.65 -8.34
N ARG A 25 8.32 -14.51 -7.62
CA ARG A 25 8.75 -15.87 -7.31
C ARG A 25 9.02 -16.72 -8.56
N ARG A 26 8.37 -16.43 -9.69
CA ARG A 26 8.62 -17.12 -10.97
C ARG A 26 9.89 -16.63 -11.67
N PHE A 27 10.25 -15.36 -11.50
CA PHE A 27 11.39 -14.74 -12.19
C PHE A 27 12.70 -14.83 -11.38
N LEU A 28 12.60 -14.84 -10.06
CA LEU A 28 13.74 -14.93 -9.16
C LEU A 28 14.28 -16.35 -9.05
N VAL A 29 15.47 -16.55 -9.60
CA VAL A 29 16.21 -17.81 -9.49
C VAL A 29 16.91 -17.93 -8.12
N ASP A 30 17.35 -16.80 -7.54
CA ASP A 30 18.04 -16.79 -6.25
C ASP A 30 17.07 -17.00 -5.08
N ARG A 31 17.40 -17.97 -4.22
CA ARG A 31 16.59 -18.32 -3.04
C ARG A 31 16.55 -17.20 -2.01
N THR A 32 17.62 -16.42 -1.87
CA THR A 32 17.69 -15.32 -0.89
C THR A 32 16.75 -14.18 -1.27
N GLN A 33 16.81 -13.72 -2.52
CA GLN A 33 15.91 -12.68 -3.06
C GLN A 33 14.45 -13.10 -2.96
N ARG A 34 14.15 -14.38 -3.26
CA ARG A 34 12.80 -14.92 -3.15
C ARG A 34 12.28 -14.94 -1.71
N GLN A 35 13.11 -15.35 -0.75
CA GLN A 35 12.73 -15.34 0.67
C GLN A 35 12.52 -13.92 1.19
N LEU A 36 13.36 -12.97 0.78
CA LEU A 36 13.22 -11.55 1.15
C LEU A 36 11.90 -10.97 0.62
N VAL A 37 11.57 -11.18 -0.66
CA VAL A 37 10.30 -10.71 -1.24
C VAL A 37 9.10 -11.31 -0.51
N LEU A 38 9.14 -12.61 -0.24
CA LEU A 38 8.05 -13.28 0.46
C LEU A 38 7.93 -12.80 1.91
N GLY A 39 9.05 -12.57 2.60
CA GLY A 39 9.08 -12.07 3.96
C GLY A 39 8.53 -10.65 4.08
N ILE A 40 8.96 -9.73 3.21
CA ILE A 40 8.48 -8.35 3.19
C ILE A 40 6.98 -8.31 2.83
N THR A 41 6.56 -9.08 1.84
CA THR A 41 5.15 -9.16 1.44
C THR A 41 4.29 -9.77 2.54
N GLY A 42 4.77 -10.83 3.19
CA GLY A 42 4.08 -11.48 4.30
C GLY A 42 3.94 -10.55 5.50
N LEU A 43 4.99 -9.80 5.84
CA LEU A 43 4.96 -8.79 6.89
C LEU A 43 3.94 -7.69 6.56
N TYR A 44 3.94 -7.18 5.32
CA TYR A 44 2.98 -6.19 4.87
C TYR A 44 1.53 -6.70 4.98
N CYS A 45 1.26 -7.90 4.46
CA CYS A 45 -0.07 -8.49 4.52
C CYS A 45 -0.52 -8.74 5.97
N GLY A 46 0.38 -9.15 6.85
CA GLY A 46 0.10 -9.33 8.27
C GLY A 46 -0.30 -8.02 8.96
N VAL A 47 0.46 -6.94 8.71
CA VAL A 47 0.16 -5.61 9.25
C VAL A 47 -1.15 -5.07 8.69
N ALA A 48 -1.39 -5.21 7.38
CA ALA A 48 -2.61 -4.75 6.73
C ALA A 48 -3.84 -5.54 7.21
N ALA A 49 -3.73 -6.86 7.36
CA ALA A 49 -4.79 -7.69 7.92
C ALA A 49 -5.09 -7.30 9.38
N PHE A 50 -4.05 -7.07 10.19
CA PHE A 50 -4.22 -6.59 11.56
C PHE A 50 -4.93 -5.23 11.59
N ALA A 51 -4.53 -4.28 10.73
CA ALA A 51 -5.19 -2.98 10.59
C ALA A 51 -6.66 -3.12 10.16
N PHE A 52 -6.96 -4.04 9.24
CA PHE A 52 -8.33 -4.35 8.82
C PHE A 52 -9.17 -4.88 9.99
N PHE A 53 -8.64 -5.82 10.78
CA PHE A 53 -9.33 -6.33 11.98
C PHE A 53 -9.58 -5.23 13.01
N LEU A 54 -8.59 -4.37 13.27
CA LEU A 54 -8.79 -3.24 14.18
C LEU A 54 -9.84 -2.25 13.64
N CYS A 55 -9.94 -2.10 12.31
CA CYS A 55 -10.92 -1.21 11.69
C CYS A 55 -12.35 -1.75 11.85
N LEU A 56 -12.52 -3.08 11.81
CA LEU A 56 -13.78 -3.75 12.08
C LEU A 56 -14.15 -3.75 13.58
N PHE A 57 -13.15 -3.85 14.47
CA PHE A 57 -13.32 -3.93 15.92
C PHE A 57 -12.64 -2.78 16.67
N PRO A 58 -12.99 -1.49 16.41
CA PRO A 58 -12.28 -0.34 16.97
C PRO A 58 -12.39 -0.23 18.51
N CYS A 59 -13.34 -0.94 19.12
CA CYS A 59 -13.60 -0.96 20.57
C CYS A 59 -13.57 -2.39 21.16
N GLY A 60 -12.97 -3.37 20.45
CA GLY A 60 -12.85 -4.77 20.88
C GLY A 60 -14.06 -5.65 20.53
N ALA A 61 -14.33 -6.68 21.35
CA ALA A 61 -15.37 -7.69 21.10
C ALA A 61 -16.76 -7.08 20.80
N PRO A 62 -17.55 -7.68 19.89
CA PRO A 62 -18.84 -7.14 19.41
C PRO A 62 -19.95 -7.07 20.46
N VAL A 63 -19.71 -7.59 21.66
CA VAL A 63 -20.67 -7.53 22.76
C VAL A 63 -20.63 -6.13 23.39
N HIS A 64 -21.77 -5.42 23.31
CA HIS A 64 -21.99 -4.06 23.83
C HIS A 64 -21.08 -2.95 23.25
N MET A 65 -20.90 -2.94 21.93
CA MET A 65 -20.17 -1.91 21.18
C MET A 65 -20.62 -0.46 21.53
N ALA A 66 -21.93 -0.23 21.67
CA ALA A 66 -22.47 1.09 22.02
C ALA A 66 -22.04 1.55 23.42
N ALA A 67 -22.10 0.66 24.42
CA ALA A 67 -21.70 0.97 25.80
C ALA A 67 -20.19 1.19 25.94
N LYS A 68 -19.36 0.44 25.20
CA LYS A 68 -17.90 0.62 25.20
C LYS A 68 -17.46 1.93 24.52
N ARG A 69 -18.20 2.36 23.49
CA ARG A 69 -17.97 3.64 22.80
C ARG A 69 -18.25 4.83 23.71
N ILE A 70 -19.33 4.76 24.51
CA ILE A 70 -19.69 5.78 25.49
C ILE A 70 -18.70 5.82 26.67
N ASN A 71 -18.16 4.66 27.07
CA ASN A 71 -17.16 4.56 28.15
C ASN A 71 -15.72 4.88 27.72
N GLY A 72 -15.47 5.33 26.49
CA GLY A 72 -14.13 5.73 26.04
C GLY A 72 -13.09 4.61 25.97
N LYS A 73 -13.51 3.33 25.97
CA LYS A 73 -12.59 2.16 25.94
C LYS A 73 -12.11 1.79 24.53
N CYS A 74 -12.27 2.68 23.56
CA CYS A 74 -11.86 2.43 22.17
C CYS A 74 -10.37 2.79 21.98
N ILE A 75 -9.77 2.24 20.93
CA ILE A 75 -8.35 2.42 20.65
C ILE A 75 -8.03 3.91 20.49
N PRO A 76 -7.06 4.46 21.23
CA PRO A 76 -6.69 5.86 21.13
C PRO A 76 -6.13 6.17 19.73
N ASN A 77 -6.45 7.35 19.22
CA ASN A 77 -6.08 7.77 17.87
C ASN A 77 -4.56 7.77 17.63
N ASN A 78 -3.75 7.98 18.68
CA ASN A 78 -2.30 7.93 18.62
C ASN A 78 -1.78 6.53 18.21
N TRP A 79 -2.41 5.47 18.69
CA TRP A 79 -2.05 4.09 18.32
C TRP A 79 -2.34 3.82 16.85
N TRP A 80 -3.49 4.30 16.37
CA TRP A 80 -3.88 4.22 14.97
C TRP A 80 -2.92 4.95 14.04
N ASN A 81 -2.47 6.13 14.43
CA ASN A 81 -1.50 6.91 13.65
C ASN A 81 -0.15 6.20 13.61
N GLY A 82 0.32 5.65 14.73
CA GLY A 82 1.54 4.84 14.76
C GLY A 82 1.47 3.65 13.78
N LEU A 83 0.34 2.92 13.80
CA LEU A 83 0.12 1.81 12.87
C LEU A 83 0.07 2.27 11.41
N LEU A 84 -0.56 3.41 11.13
CA LEU A 84 -0.63 4.00 9.80
C LEU A 84 0.76 4.37 9.27
N TYR A 85 1.58 5.05 10.07
CA TYR A 85 2.95 5.42 9.68
C TYR A 85 3.81 4.17 9.46
N PHE A 86 3.70 3.18 10.35
CA PHE A 86 4.42 1.92 10.20
C PHE A 86 4.01 1.18 8.91
N HIS A 87 2.71 1.09 8.64
CA HIS A 87 2.19 0.50 7.42
C HIS A 87 2.63 1.27 6.17
N GLY A 88 2.60 2.61 6.20
CA GLY A 88 3.07 3.46 5.11
C GLY A 88 4.57 3.28 4.82
N ALA A 89 5.41 3.26 5.86
CA ALA A 89 6.84 3.02 5.74
C ALA A 89 7.12 1.63 5.15
N LEU A 90 6.41 0.60 5.61
CA LEU A 90 6.55 -0.75 5.09
C LEU A 90 6.10 -0.87 3.63
N SER A 91 5.02 -0.17 3.24
CA SER A 91 4.58 -0.10 1.84
C SER A 91 5.66 0.52 0.95
N ALA A 92 6.21 1.67 1.36
CA ALA A 92 7.27 2.34 0.62
C ALA A 92 8.52 1.47 0.51
N LEU A 93 8.96 0.83 1.60
CA LEU A 93 10.08 -0.11 1.55
C LEU A 93 9.82 -1.24 0.55
N ALA A 94 8.63 -1.86 0.61
CA ALA A 94 8.27 -2.93 -0.32
C ALA A 94 8.32 -2.46 -1.79
N ASP A 95 7.79 -1.28 -2.10
CA ASP A 95 7.83 -0.71 -3.45
C ASP A 95 9.26 -0.57 -3.98
N TRP A 96 10.17 -0.06 -3.15
CA TRP A 96 11.56 0.11 -3.51
C TRP A 96 12.26 -1.24 -3.73
N PHE A 97 11.99 -2.23 -2.87
CA PHE A 97 12.51 -3.59 -3.06
C PHE A 97 12.01 -4.20 -4.38
N PHE A 98 10.71 -4.09 -4.67
CA PHE A 98 10.13 -4.60 -5.90
C PHE A 98 10.64 -3.87 -7.15
N ALA A 99 10.92 -2.57 -7.06
CA ALA A 99 11.48 -1.80 -8.16
C ALA A 99 12.96 -2.12 -8.43
N LEU A 100 13.75 -2.33 -7.37
CA LEU A 100 15.19 -2.56 -7.47
C LEU A 100 15.51 -3.99 -7.94
N LEU A 101 14.67 -4.97 -7.56
CA LEU A 101 14.87 -6.38 -7.89
C LEU A 101 15.08 -6.65 -9.39
N PRO A 102 14.14 -6.27 -10.29
CA PRO A 102 14.30 -6.51 -11.71
C PRO A 102 15.47 -5.70 -12.27
N LEU A 103 15.76 -4.52 -11.72
CA LEU A 103 16.89 -3.69 -12.14
C LEU A 103 18.22 -4.40 -11.90
N VAL A 104 18.44 -4.96 -10.70
CA VAL A 104 19.69 -5.67 -10.37
C VAL A 104 19.87 -6.92 -11.22
N VAL A 105 18.78 -7.69 -11.44
CA VAL A 105 18.81 -8.87 -12.31
C VAL A 105 19.11 -8.47 -13.76
N LEU A 106 18.53 -7.37 -14.25
CA LEU A 106 18.80 -6.89 -15.60
C LEU A 106 20.21 -6.32 -15.77
N TRP A 107 20.73 -5.59 -14.78
CA TRP A 107 22.04 -4.94 -14.87
C TRP A 107 23.19 -5.92 -15.01
N LYS A 108 23.07 -7.12 -14.44
CA LYS A 108 24.05 -8.19 -14.64
C LYS A 108 23.98 -8.83 -16.04
N SER A 109 22.93 -8.59 -16.80
CA SER A 109 22.74 -9.14 -18.14
C SER A 109 23.01 -8.07 -19.20
N THR A 110 23.80 -8.40 -20.23
CA THR A 110 24.02 -7.54 -21.39
C THR A 110 22.74 -7.46 -22.25
N MET A 111 21.81 -6.59 -21.86
CA MET A 111 20.52 -6.42 -22.53
C MET A 111 20.54 -5.29 -23.57
N PRO A 112 19.80 -5.45 -24.69
CA PRO A 112 19.67 -4.41 -25.72
C PRO A 112 18.91 -3.17 -25.20
N ALA A 113 19.14 -2.02 -25.86
CA ALA A 113 18.61 -0.71 -25.45
C ALA A 113 17.07 -0.68 -25.27
N ARG A 114 16.33 -1.53 -25.99
CA ARG A 114 14.87 -1.67 -25.86
C ARG A 114 14.44 -2.12 -24.46
N ASN A 115 15.15 -3.07 -23.86
CA ASN A 115 14.85 -3.57 -22.51
C ASN A 115 15.23 -2.52 -21.45
N LYS A 116 16.29 -1.74 -21.73
CA LYS A 116 16.71 -0.63 -20.89
C LYS A 116 15.63 0.47 -20.80
N LEU A 117 14.96 0.76 -21.91
CA LEU A 117 13.84 1.72 -21.93
C LEU A 117 12.66 1.23 -21.07
N GLY A 118 12.26 -0.04 -21.23
CA GLY A 118 11.14 -0.58 -20.46
C GLY A 118 11.42 -0.61 -18.95
N VAL A 119 12.64 -0.94 -18.52
CA VAL A 119 13.00 -0.89 -17.10
C VAL A 119 13.03 0.54 -16.55
N SER A 120 13.45 1.51 -17.36
CA SER A 120 13.35 2.93 -16.98
C SER A 120 11.90 3.35 -16.71
N LEU A 121 10.96 2.96 -17.59
CA LEU A 121 9.54 3.24 -17.41
C LEU A 121 8.96 2.58 -16.16
N LEU A 122 9.34 1.33 -15.88
CA LEU A 122 8.92 0.63 -14.66
C LEU A 122 9.42 1.34 -13.40
N MET A 123 10.67 1.83 -13.40
CA MET A 123 11.20 2.59 -12.27
C MET A 123 10.46 3.91 -12.06
N LEU A 124 10.15 4.65 -13.13
CA LEU A 124 9.36 5.87 -13.05
C LEU A 124 7.97 5.61 -12.43
N LEU A 125 7.27 4.57 -12.88
CA LEU A 125 5.97 4.20 -12.32
C LEU A 125 6.05 3.82 -10.84
N ALA A 126 7.08 3.07 -10.46
CA ALA A 126 7.29 2.67 -9.06
C ALA A 126 7.58 3.88 -8.15
N VAL A 127 8.41 4.82 -8.60
CA VAL A 127 8.70 6.05 -7.85
C VAL A 127 7.45 6.91 -7.71
N CYS A 128 6.67 7.09 -8.79
CA CYS A 128 5.40 7.82 -8.73
C CYS A 128 4.41 7.16 -7.76
N GLY A 129 4.26 5.84 -7.81
CA GLY A 129 3.41 5.09 -6.87
C GLY A 129 3.86 5.25 -5.41
N SER A 130 5.16 5.18 -5.15
CA SER A 130 5.74 5.38 -3.82
C SER A 130 5.49 6.80 -3.29
N ILE A 131 5.60 7.83 -4.14
CA ILE A 131 5.28 9.22 -3.76
C ILE A 131 3.80 9.35 -3.39
N CYS A 132 2.89 8.76 -4.17
CA CYS A 132 1.46 8.73 -3.85
C CYS A 132 1.19 8.08 -2.48
N ALA A 133 1.85 6.96 -2.18
CA ALA A 133 1.73 6.24 -0.91
C ALA A 133 2.19 7.09 0.28
N VAL A 134 3.32 7.78 0.14
CA VAL A 134 3.88 8.66 1.18
C VAL A 134 2.95 9.84 1.43
N LEU A 135 2.51 10.52 0.37
CA LEU A 135 1.56 11.64 0.49
C LEU A 135 0.28 11.16 1.18
N ARG A 136 -0.31 10.04 0.76
CA ARG A 136 -1.49 9.48 1.41
C ARG A 136 -1.26 9.23 2.91
N THR A 137 -0.11 8.67 3.29
CA THR A 137 0.22 8.40 4.69
C THR A 137 0.31 9.69 5.51
N ILE A 138 0.94 10.73 4.97
CA ILE A 138 1.07 12.05 5.62
C ILE A 138 -0.31 12.71 5.76
N TYR A 139 -1.09 12.75 4.69
CA TYR A 139 -2.42 13.36 4.71
C TYR A 139 -3.35 12.58 5.64
N VAL A 140 -3.49 11.26 5.53
CA VAL A 140 -4.37 10.49 6.42
C VAL A 140 -3.97 10.65 7.90
N GLY A 141 -2.66 10.71 8.18
CA GLY A 141 -2.16 11.02 9.52
C GLY A 141 -2.65 12.38 10.01
N SER A 142 -2.47 13.44 9.21
CA SER A 142 -2.87 14.82 9.58
C SER A 142 -4.38 14.99 9.73
N LEU A 143 -5.20 14.32 8.91
CA LEU A 143 -6.66 14.33 9.01
C LEU A 143 -7.13 13.73 10.34
N ARG A 144 -6.51 12.64 10.79
CA ARG A 144 -6.91 11.99 12.04
C ARG A 144 -6.57 12.80 13.28
N PHE A 145 -5.55 13.66 13.24
CA PHE A 145 -5.24 14.56 14.36
C PHE A 145 -6.32 15.63 14.59
N HIS A 146 -7.12 15.98 13.57
CA HIS A 146 -8.21 16.91 13.68
C HIS A 146 -9.54 16.18 13.53
N ALA A 147 -10.07 15.61 14.62
CA ALA A 147 -11.35 14.89 14.62
C ALA A 147 -12.54 15.72 14.03
N ALA A 148 -12.43 17.05 14.02
CA ALA A 148 -13.35 17.97 13.36
C ALA A 148 -13.47 17.74 11.84
N TYR A 149 -12.41 17.25 11.18
CA TYR A 149 -12.42 16.95 9.74
C TYR A 149 -13.20 15.69 9.37
N PHE A 150 -13.71 14.93 10.35
CA PHE A 150 -14.56 13.76 10.10
C PHE A 150 -16.06 14.08 10.15
N ASP A 151 -16.42 15.32 10.51
CA ASP A 151 -17.81 15.76 10.51
C ASP A 151 -18.21 16.17 9.08
N PRO A 152 -19.22 15.50 8.48
CA PRO A 152 -19.69 15.82 7.13
C PRO A 152 -20.22 17.25 6.98
N GLN A 153 -20.44 17.98 8.08
CA GLN A 153 -20.84 19.39 8.05
C GLN A 153 -19.67 20.38 7.87
N HIS A 154 -18.41 19.92 7.97
CA HIS A 154 -17.26 20.78 7.71
C HIS A 154 -17.10 21.05 6.20
N PRO A 155 -16.96 22.32 5.78
CA PRO A 155 -16.89 22.70 4.36
C PRO A 155 -15.66 22.11 3.63
N THR A 156 -14.61 21.75 4.36
CA THR A 156 -13.37 21.17 3.82
C THR A 156 -13.38 19.64 3.69
N TYR A 157 -14.39 18.94 4.22
CA TYR A 157 -14.47 17.47 4.22
C TYR A 157 -14.31 16.85 2.83
N TYR A 158 -15.03 17.39 1.83
CA TYR A 158 -15.02 16.85 0.46
C TYR A 158 -13.67 17.03 -0.24
N HIS A 159 -13.03 18.19 -0.11
CA HIS A 159 -11.73 18.45 -0.73
C HIS A 159 -10.63 17.53 -0.18
N THR A 160 -10.65 17.31 1.13
CA THR A 160 -9.60 16.53 1.78
C THR A 160 -9.79 15.02 1.56
N THR A 161 -11.03 14.52 1.64
CA THR A 161 -11.32 13.10 1.37
C THR A 161 -11.14 12.72 -0.10
N ALA A 162 -11.52 13.61 -1.04
CA ALA A 162 -11.27 13.39 -2.45
C ALA A 162 -9.78 13.25 -2.76
N LEU A 163 -8.92 14.08 -2.16
CA LEU A 163 -7.47 13.97 -2.36
C LEU A 163 -6.93 12.63 -1.87
N VAL A 164 -7.32 12.17 -0.67
CA VAL A 164 -6.91 10.87 -0.12
C VAL A 164 -7.33 9.71 -1.03
N ILE A 165 -8.58 9.72 -1.50
CA ILE A 165 -9.11 8.66 -2.38
C ILE A 165 -8.37 8.66 -3.73
N ASN A 166 -8.15 9.83 -4.33
CA ASN A 166 -7.41 9.92 -5.59
C ASN A 166 -5.97 9.41 -5.45
N MET A 167 -5.28 9.75 -4.35
CA MET A 167 -3.92 9.25 -4.09
C MET A 167 -3.89 7.73 -3.90
N ALA A 168 -4.89 7.16 -3.22
CA ALA A 168 -5.06 5.72 -3.08
C ALA A 168 -5.27 5.00 -4.42
N VAL A 169 -6.12 5.57 -5.29
CA VAL A 169 -6.37 5.04 -6.64
C VAL A 169 -5.10 5.13 -7.51
N LEU A 170 -4.37 6.25 -7.44
CA LEU A 170 -3.11 6.41 -8.17
C LEU A 170 -2.03 5.44 -7.68
N GLU A 171 -1.89 5.25 -6.36
CA GLU A 171 -0.93 4.30 -5.77
C GLU A 171 -1.14 2.88 -6.32
N LEU A 172 -2.35 2.33 -6.22
CA LEU A 172 -2.63 0.98 -6.75
C LEU A 172 -2.66 0.93 -8.27
N GLY A 173 -3.22 1.95 -8.93
CA GLY A 173 -3.33 1.99 -10.39
C GLY A 173 -1.95 1.99 -11.06
N LEU A 174 -1.03 2.82 -10.57
CA LEU A 174 0.37 2.85 -11.04
C LEU A 174 1.08 1.53 -10.73
N GLY A 175 0.83 0.93 -9.56
CA GLY A 175 1.36 -0.39 -9.22
C GLY A 175 0.90 -1.50 -10.18
N ILE A 176 -0.41 -1.58 -10.45
CA ILE A 176 -1.00 -2.61 -11.32
C ILE A 176 -0.54 -2.42 -12.78
N THR A 177 -0.49 -1.18 -13.26
CA THR A 177 0.01 -0.88 -14.61
C THR A 177 1.50 -1.21 -14.75
N ALA A 178 2.32 -0.88 -13.75
CA ALA A 178 3.73 -1.26 -13.72
C ALA A 178 3.91 -2.78 -13.71
N ALA A 179 3.14 -3.50 -12.87
CA ALA A 179 3.16 -4.96 -12.82
C ALA A 179 2.78 -5.58 -14.18
N SER A 180 1.73 -5.05 -14.82
CA SER A 180 1.28 -5.52 -16.13
C SER A 180 2.33 -5.26 -17.21
N ALA A 181 2.94 -4.07 -17.24
CA ALA A 181 4.01 -3.74 -18.17
C ALA A 181 5.25 -4.65 -17.97
N ALA A 182 5.58 -4.97 -16.71
CA ALA A 182 6.67 -5.91 -16.39
C ALA A 182 6.37 -7.33 -16.92
N CYS A 183 5.11 -7.79 -16.85
CA CYS A 183 4.67 -9.07 -17.42
C CYS A 183 4.75 -9.11 -18.96
N LEU A 184 4.53 -7.98 -19.64
CA LEU A 184 4.58 -7.89 -21.10
C LEU A 184 6.00 -7.79 -21.66
N MET A 185 6.96 -7.26 -20.88
CA MET A 185 8.36 -7.12 -21.28
C MET A 185 9.00 -8.38 -21.90
N PRO A 186 8.80 -9.62 -21.40
CA PRO A 186 9.34 -10.83 -22.02
C PRO A 186 8.71 -11.18 -23.37
N LEU A 187 7.51 -10.69 -23.71
CA LEU A 187 6.81 -11.01 -24.97
C LEU A 187 7.32 -10.15 -26.14
N PHE A 188 7.88 -8.98 -25.87
CA PHE A 188 8.44 -8.08 -26.89
C PHE A 188 9.94 -8.32 -27.18
N ARG A 189 10.48 -9.46 -26.75
CA ARG A 189 11.82 -9.94 -27.08
C ARG A 189 11.83 -10.65 -28.43
#